data_AF-A0A2N3GW72-F1
#
_entry.id   AF-A0A2N3GW72-F1
#
_cell.length_a   1.000
_cell.length_b   1.000
_cell.length_c   1.000
_cell.angle_alpha   90.00
_cell.angle_beta   90.00
_cell.angle_gamma   90.00
#
_symmetry.space_group_name_H-M   'P 1'
#
loop_
_entity.id
_entity.type
_entity.pdbx_description
1 polymer ?
#
loop_
_entity_poly.entity_id
_entity_poly.type
_entity_poly.pdbx_seq_one_letter_code
_entity_poly.pdbx_strand_id
1 'polypeptide(L)'
;MTAIAIIINNYLHDVATAILIASAALAWALDRAAARDAGGRSGDLLAAAYPRLVWVARVALVWIVLGGIPRTIFFTRFEWDPAVVRGIVPALVIKHVLMGAGVVAGSIMWLRIGARVRAGRPS
;
A
#
# COMPACT_ATOMS: atom_id res chain seq x y z
N MET A 1 -15.91 2.32 -23.87
CA MET A 1 -16.13 1.83 -22.49
C MET A 1 -14.87 1.18 -21.88
N THR A 2 -14.12 0.36 -22.63
CA THR A 2 -12.88 -0.29 -22.15
C THR A 2 -11.77 0.68 -21.69
N ALA A 3 -11.57 1.80 -22.40
CA ALA A 3 -10.58 2.82 -22.03
C ALA A 3 -10.86 3.46 -20.64
N ILE A 4 -12.13 3.75 -20.34
CA ILE A 4 -12.53 4.31 -19.05
C ILE A 4 -12.27 3.30 -17.93
N ALA A 5 -12.57 2.02 -18.16
CA ALA A 5 -12.32 0.97 -17.18
C ALA A 5 -10.82 0.81 -16.86
N ILE A 6 -9.93 0.93 -17.86
CA ILE A 6 -8.48 0.88 -17.66
C ILE A 6 -7.99 2.08 -16.85
N ILE A 7 -8.48 3.28 -17.16
CA ILE A 7 -8.12 4.51 -16.42
C ILE A 7 -8.57 4.39 -14.96
N ILE A 8 -9.80 3.92 -14.71
CA ILE A 8 -10.32 3.67 -13.37
C ILE A 8 -9.47 2.62 -12.66
N ASN A 9 -9.13 1.52 -13.32
CA ASN A 9 -8.26 0.49 -12.76
C ASN A 9 -6.90 1.06 -12.34
N ASN A 10 -6.27 1.88 -13.18
CA ASN A 10 -4.97 2.49 -12.87
C ASN A 10 -5.07 3.41 -11.66
N TYR A 11 -6.15 4.19 -11.55
CA TYR A 11 -6.42 5.00 -10.37
C TYR A 11 -6.62 4.14 -9.11
N LEU A 12 -7.45 3.10 -9.19
CA LEU A 12 -7.70 2.19 -8.07
C LEU A 12 -6.43 1.45 -7.63
N HIS A 13 -5.55 1.08 -8.56
CA HIS A 13 -4.25 0.49 -8.26
C HIS A 13 -3.34 1.47 -7.48
N ASP A 14 -3.30 2.75 -7.89
CA ASP A 14 -2.53 3.78 -7.18
C ASP A 14 -3.12 4.02 -5.76
N VAL A 15 -4.45 4.06 -5.64
CA VAL A 15 -5.15 4.18 -4.35
C VAL A 15 -4.87 2.96 -3.44
N ALA A 16 -4.89 1.74 -3.98
CA ALA A 16 -4.58 0.54 -3.23
C ALA A 16 -3.14 0.56 -2.68
N THR A 17 -2.20 1.07 -3.48
CA THR A 17 -0.80 1.29 -3.03
C THR A 17 -0.75 2.25 -1.84
N ALA A 18 -1.47 3.38 -1.92
CA ALA A 18 -1.54 4.34 -0.82
C ALA A 18 -2.19 3.74 0.44
N ILE A 19 -3.25 2.95 0.30
CA ILE A 19 -3.93 2.26 1.42
C ILE A 19 -3.01 1.26 2.10
N LEU A 20 -2.22 0.49 1.33
CA LEU A 20 -1.24 -0.46 1.88
C LEU A 20 -0.21 0.27 2.75
N ILE A 21 0.33 1.39 2.26
CA ILE A 21 1.32 2.19 2.97
C ILE A 21 0.71 2.85 4.21
N ALA A 22 -0.46 3.49 4.06
CA ALA A 22 -1.14 4.18 5.15
C ALA A 22 -1.53 3.23 6.28
N SER A 23 -2.05 2.04 5.95
CA SER A 23 -2.38 1.02 6.94
C SER A 23 -1.14 0.46 7.65
N ALA A 24 -0.01 0.29 6.96
CA ALA A 24 1.26 -0.10 7.56
C ALA A 24 1.79 0.98 8.51
N ALA A 25 1.73 2.25 8.11
CA ALA A 25 2.16 3.39 8.91
C ALA A 25 1.28 3.55 10.17
N LEU A 26 -0.03 3.38 10.04
CA LEU A 26 -0.97 3.41 11.16
C LEU A 26 -0.71 2.27 12.14
N ALA A 27 -0.52 1.05 11.65
CA ALA A 27 -0.17 -0.10 12.49
C ALA A 27 1.15 0.13 13.24
N TRP A 28 2.15 0.71 12.57
CA TRP A 28 3.43 1.08 13.20
C TRP A 28 3.29 2.18 14.25
N ALA A 29 2.48 3.20 13.99
CA ALA A 29 2.22 4.28 14.94
C ALA A 29 1.51 3.76 16.21
N LEU A 30 0.53 2.86 16.05
CA LEU A 30 -0.18 2.20 17.16
C LEU A 30 0.74 1.28 17.96
N ASP A 31 1.59 0.49 17.28
CA ASP A 31 2.65 -0.33 17.90
C ASP A 31 3.56 0.54 18.79
N ARG A 32 3.99 1.69 18.28
CA ARG A 32 4.86 2.61 19.02
C ARG A 32 4.16 3.32 20.17
N ALA A 33 2.86 3.60 20.05
CA ALA A 33 2.05 4.16 21.11
C ALA A 33 1.84 3.14 22.25
N ALA A 34 1.51 1.89 21.91
CA ALA A 34 1.37 0.79 22.87
C ALA A 34 2.64 0.56 23.68
N ALA A 35 3.81 0.62 23.03
CA ALA A 35 5.12 0.49 23.67
C ALA A 35 5.39 1.50 24.80
N ARG A 36 4.76 2.69 24.72
CA ARG A 36 4.98 3.80 25.65
C ARG A 36 3.86 3.95 26.68
N ASP A 37 2.81 3.13 26.56
CA ASP A 37 1.62 3.23 27.39
C ASP A 37 1.68 2.23 28.55
N ALA A 38 2.11 2.71 29.72
CA ALA A 38 2.09 1.93 30.95
C ALA A 38 0.66 1.54 31.39
N GLY A 39 -0.38 2.19 30.85
CA GLY A 39 -1.78 1.94 31.18
C GLY A 39 -2.48 0.90 30.28
N GLY A 40 -1.78 0.32 29.31
CA GLY A 40 -2.26 -0.81 28.48
C GLY A 40 -3.37 -0.50 27.44
N ARG A 41 -4.07 0.63 27.57
CA ARG A 41 -5.21 1.02 26.70
C ARG A 41 -4.82 1.09 25.22
N SER A 42 -3.62 1.56 24.92
CA SER A 42 -3.09 1.66 23.56
C SER A 42 -2.79 0.29 22.96
N GLY A 43 -2.41 -0.68 23.80
CA GLY A 43 -2.25 -2.08 23.42
C GLY A 43 -3.59 -2.74 23.05
N ASP A 44 -4.64 -2.47 23.83
CA ASP A 44 -5.99 -2.99 23.55
C ASP A 44 -6.56 -2.43 22.25
N LEU A 45 -6.36 -1.13 22.00
CA LEU A 45 -6.74 -0.48 20.73
C LEU A 45 -6.00 -1.09 19.55
N LEU A 46 -4.69 -1.34 19.69
CA LEU A 46 -3.90 -2.01 18.66
C LEU A 46 -4.46 -3.43 18.41
N ALA A 47 -4.70 -4.23 19.45
CA ALA A 47 -5.22 -5.58 19.32
C ALA A 47 -6.60 -5.61 18.63
N ALA A 48 -7.48 -4.66 18.94
CA ALA A 48 -8.79 -4.53 18.32
C ALA A 48 -8.75 -4.04 16.86
N ALA A 49 -7.80 -3.16 16.53
CA ALA A 49 -7.63 -2.59 15.19
C ALA A 49 -6.85 -3.52 14.25
N TYR A 50 -5.88 -4.26 14.77
CA TYR A 50 -4.94 -5.08 14.02
C TYR A 50 -5.59 -6.05 13.01
N PRO A 51 -6.60 -6.87 13.36
CA PRO A 51 -7.21 -7.79 12.39
C PRO A 51 -7.88 -7.06 11.23
N ARG A 52 -8.47 -5.88 11.47
CA ARG A 52 -9.06 -5.04 10.43
C ARG A 52 -7.99 -4.44 9.52
N LEU A 53 -6.89 -3.94 10.10
CA LEU A 53 -5.78 -3.40 9.33
C LEU A 53 -5.11 -4.48 8.46
N VAL A 54 -4.95 -5.71 8.98
CA VAL A 54 -4.44 -6.86 8.20
C VAL A 54 -5.38 -7.18 7.04
N TRP A 55 -6.70 -7.19 7.27
CA TRP A 55 -7.66 -7.43 6.20
C TRP A 55 -7.58 -6.37 5.11
N VAL A 56 -7.55 -5.07 5.50
CA VAL A 56 -7.39 -3.95 4.56
C VAL A 56 -6.10 -4.08 3.75
N ALA A 57 -4.99 -4.39 4.40
CA ALA A 57 -3.70 -4.57 3.73
C ALA A 57 -3.71 -5.75 2.75
N ARG A 58 -4.36 -6.86 3.10
CA ARG A 58 -4.51 -8.03 2.20
C ARG A 58 -5.34 -7.70 0.98
N VAL A 59 -6.49 -7.03 1.16
CA VAL A 59 -7.34 -6.61 0.04
C VAL A 59 -6.60 -5.63 -0.87
N ALA A 60 -5.89 -4.67 -0.28
CA ALA A 60 -5.05 -3.74 -1.04
C ALA A 60 -3.96 -4.48 -1.84
N LEU A 61 -3.26 -5.43 -1.23
CA LEU A 61 -2.21 -6.20 -1.89
C LEU A 61 -2.76 -7.06 -3.04
N VAL A 62 -3.88 -7.74 -2.82
CA VAL A 62 -4.57 -8.51 -3.88
C VAL A 62 -4.96 -7.60 -5.03
N TRP A 63 -5.49 -6.41 -4.74
CA TRP A 63 -5.86 -5.45 -5.79
C TRP A 63 -4.65 -4.86 -6.52
N ILE A 64 -3.53 -4.60 -5.84
CA ILE A 64 -2.28 -4.16 -6.48
C ILE A 64 -1.82 -5.21 -7.50
N VAL A 65 -1.85 -6.49 -7.13
CA VAL A 65 -1.46 -7.57 -8.05
C VAL A 65 -2.45 -7.69 -9.21
N LEU A 66 -3.75 -7.78 -8.93
CA LEU A 66 -4.77 -7.98 -9.96
C LEU A 66 -4.93 -6.77 -10.88
N GLY A 67 -4.95 -5.56 -10.31
CA GLY A 67 -5.04 -4.30 -11.04
C GLY A 67 -3.73 -3.93 -11.78
N GLY A 68 -2.60 -4.48 -11.35
CA GLY A 68 -1.32 -4.34 -12.03
C GLY A 68 -1.26 -5.07 -13.37
N ILE A 69 -2.02 -6.16 -13.54
CA ILE A 69 -2.07 -6.95 -14.79
C ILE A 69 -2.59 -6.12 -15.97
N PRO A 70 -3.81 -5.57 -15.96
CA PRO A 70 -4.29 -4.76 -17.07
C PRO A 70 -3.45 -3.48 -17.23
N ARG A 71 -2.93 -2.91 -16.14
CA ARG A 71 -2.04 -1.75 -16.20
C ARG A 71 -0.78 -2.02 -17.02
N THR A 72 -0.13 -3.16 -16.78
CA THR A 72 1.10 -3.55 -17.50
C THR A 72 0.82 -3.89 -18.96
N ILE A 73 -0.28 -4.60 -19.26
CA ILE A 73 -0.68 -4.93 -20.64
C ILE A 73 -0.95 -3.66 -21.46
N PHE A 74 -1.61 -2.67 -20.87
CA PHE A 74 -2.02 -1.45 -21.57
C PHE A 74 -1.12 -0.24 -21.29
N PHE A 75 0.06 -0.45 -20.69
CA PHE A 75 0.97 0.59 -20.22
C PHE A 75 1.37 1.56 -21.33
N THR A 76 1.80 1.04 -22.49
CA THR A 76 2.28 1.87 -23.59
C THR A 76 1.21 2.87 -24.03
N ARG A 77 -0.01 2.38 -24.24
CA ARG A 77 -1.12 3.16 -24.79
C ARG A 77 -1.65 4.23 -23.85
N PHE A 78 -1.74 3.94 -22.55
CA PHE A 78 -2.42 4.83 -21.59
C PHE A 78 -1.47 5.64 -20.71
N GLU A 79 -0.20 5.24 -20.60
CA GLU A 79 0.79 5.94 -19.77
C GLU A 79 1.98 6.43 -20.57
N TRP A 80 2.60 5.57 -21.39
CA TRP A 80 3.83 5.92 -22.10
C TRP A 80 3.59 6.92 -23.23
N ASP A 81 2.72 6.61 -24.19
CA ASP A 81 2.48 7.46 -25.36
C ASP A 81 2.00 8.87 -24.94
N PRO A 82 1.04 9.03 -24.00
CA PRO A 82 0.67 10.34 -23.49
C PRO A 82 1.81 11.06 -22.78
N ALA A 83 2.70 10.34 -22.07
CA ALA A 83 3.84 10.94 -21.38
C ALA A 83 4.91 11.44 -22.35
N VAL A 84 5.15 10.71 -23.45
CA VAL A 84 6.05 11.15 -24.53
C VAL A 84 5.50 12.40 -25.20
N VAL A 85 4.22 12.38 -25.60
CA VAL A 85 3.56 13.52 -26.25
C VAL A 85 3.57 14.76 -25.34
N ARG A 86 3.43 14.58 -24.03
CA ARG A 86 3.44 15.68 -23.04
C ARG A 86 4.84 16.03 -22.51
N GLY A 87 5.89 15.32 -22.92
CA GLY A 87 7.26 15.56 -22.44
C GLY A 87 7.48 15.27 -20.95
N ILE A 88 6.65 14.44 -20.31
CA ILE A 88 6.67 14.15 -18.86
C ILE A 88 7.22 12.75 -18.54
N VAL A 89 7.94 12.12 -19.46
CA VAL A 89 8.55 10.79 -19.26
C VAL A 89 9.38 10.70 -17.97
N PRO A 90 10.22 11.70 -17.60
CA PRO A 90 10.97 11.64 -16.33
C PRO A 90 10.05 11.58 -15.11
N ALA A 91 8.96 12.35 -15.10
CA ALA A 91 7.98 12.34 -14.01
C ALA A 91 7.24 10.98 -13.92
N LEU A 92 6.95 10.35 -15.07
CA LEU A 92 6.36 9.02 -15.12
C LEU A 92 7.30 7.97 -14.51
N VAL A 93 8.60 8.04 -14.81
CA VAL A 93 9.61 7.13 -14.24
C VAL A 93 9.70 7.30 -12.73
N ILE A 94 9.81 8.54 -12.24
CA ILE A 94 9.84 8.84 -10.80
C ILE A 94 8.60 8.27 -10.11
N LYS A 95 7.42 8.48 -10.69
CA LYS A 95 6.15 7.94 -10.19
C LYS A 95 6.23 6.41 -9.99
N HIS A 96 6.75 5.67 -10.97
CA HIS A 96 6.85 4.21 -10.88
C HIS A 96 7.87 3.76 -9.84
N VAL A 97 9.03 4.42 -9.77
CA VAL A 97 10.05 4.12 -8.76
C VAL A 97 9.50 4.35 -7.35
N LEU A 98 8.83 5.49 -7.11
CA LEU A 98 8.23 5.81 -5.82
C LEU A 98 7.13 4.82 -5.43
N MET A 99 6.24 4.46 -6.36
CA MET A 99 5.19 3.49 -6.07
C MET A 99 5.76 2.08 -5.82
N GLY A 100 6.72 1.64 -6.62
CA GLY A 100 7.39 0.36 -6.42
C GLY A 100 8.09 0.30 -5.05
N ALA A 101 8.85 1.34 -4.70
CA ALA A 101 9.49 1.46 -3.40
C ALA A 101 8.45 1.49 -2.25
N GLY A 102 7.34 2.20 -2.44
CA GLY A 102 6.25 2.28 -1.46
C GLY A 102 5.58 0.93 -1.20
N VAL A 103 5.28 0.15 -2.25
CA VAL A 103 4.75 -1.21 -2.11
C VAL A 103 5.74 -2.10 -1.37
N VAL A 104 7.02 -2.11 -1.78
CA VAL A 104 8.05 -2.93 -1.14
C VAL A 104 8.22 -2.56 0.33
N ALA A 105 8.34 -1.27 0.65
CA ALA A 105 8.47 -0.78 2.02
C ALA A 105 7.23 -1.13 2.87
N GLY A 106 6.03 -0.88 2.34
CA GLY A 106 4.77 -1.19 3.00
C GLY A 106 4.62 -2.68 3.30
N SER A 107 4.95 -3.54 2.33
CA SER A 107 4.96 -5.00 2.51
C SER A 107 5.97 -5.46 3.55
N ILE A 108 7.19 -4.91 3.54
CA ILE A 108 8.22 -5.24 4.56
C ILE A 108 7.76 -4.81 5.97
N MET A 109 7.17 -3.62 6.11
CA MET A 109 6.61 -3.16 7.38
C MET A 109 5.53 -4.11 7.90
N TRP A 110 4.63 -4.55 7.03
CA TRP A 110 3.59 -5.52 7.37
C TRP A 110 4.14 -6.86 7.84
N LEU A 111 5.17 -7.39 7.16
CA LEU A 111 5.84 -8.63 7.56
C LEU A 111 6.49 -8.48 8.94
N ARG A 112 7.16 -7.35 9.19
CA ARG A 112 7.82 -7.05 10.47
C ARG A 112 6.84 -6.91 11.63
N ILE A 113 5.75 -6.17 11.44
CA ILE A 113 4.71 -6.00 12.47
C ILE A 113 4.04 -7.35 12.75
N GLY A 114 3.69 -8.11 11.71
CA GLY A 114 3.08 -9.43 11.89
C GLY A 114 3.96 -10.45 12.60
N ALA A 115 5.27 -10.41 12.37
CA ALA A 115 6.21 -11.24 13.11
C ALA A 115 6.25 -10.86 14.60
N ARG A 116 6.22 -9.56 14.95
CA ARG A 116 6.22 -9.09 16.35
C ARG A 116 4.94 -9.45 17.11
N VAL A 117 3.77 -9.20 16.49
CA VAL A 117 2.47 -9.53 17.10
C VAL A 117 2.35 -11.03 17.36
N ARG A 118 2.78 -11.89 16.41
CA ARG A 118 2.77 -13.36 16.60
C ARG A 118 3.77 -13.84 17.65
N ALA A 119 4.89 -13.13 17.83
CA ALA A 119 5.90 -13.48 18.82
C ALA A 119 5.53 -13.06 20.25
N GLY A 120 4.40 -12.37 20.46
CA GLY A 120 3.96 -11.91 21.79
C GLY A 120 4.93 -10.93 22.45
N ARG A 121 5.77 -10.25 21.67
CA ARG A 121 6.73 -9.25 22.15
C ARG A 121 6.19 -7.85 21.87
N PRO A 122 5.44 -7.22 22.81
CA PRO A 122 5.31 -5.78 22.76
C PRO A 122 6.70 -5.18 22.93
N SER A 123 6.99 -4.16 22.11
CA SER A 123 8.25 -3.41 22.16
C SER A 123 8.40 -2.61 23.45
#